data_AF-A0A8B9HZR4-F1
#
_entry.id   AF-A0A8B9HZR4-F1
#
_cell.length_a   1.000
_cell.length_b   1.000
_cell.length_c   1.000
_cell.angle_alpha   90.00
_cell.angle_beta   90.00
_cell.angle_gamma   90.00
#
_symmetry.space_group_name_H-M   'P 1'
#
loop_
_entity.id
_entity.type
_entity.pdbx_description
1 polymer ?
#
loop_
_entity_poly.entity_id
_entity_poly.type
_entity_poly.pdbx_seq_one_letter_code
_entity_poly.pdbx_strand_id
1 'polypeptide(L)'
;MSSELNVPVDPSTPACCSEPGTKGMDYRDWVRRSYLELVTSNHHSVQALSWRKLYLSRAKLKASSRTSALLSGFAMVAMVEVQLEMQYKYPQMLLIAFSACTTVLVAVHLFALLISTCILPNVEAVSNIHNLNSISESPHERMHPYIELAWGFSTVLGILLFLAEVVLLCWIKFLPVDSILKNETTTIQKPSGHAGWQAALVSTIIMVPVGLIFVVFTIHFYRSLVRHKTERHNREIEELHKLKVQLDGHDRGMQVV
;
A
#
# COMPACT_ATOMS: atom_id res chain seq x y z
N MET A 1 49.99 -68.69 45.21
CA MET A 1 49.64 -67.75 46.30
C MET A 1 48.31 -67.13 45.90
N SER A 2 47.19 -67.86 45.99
CA SER A 2 46.47 -68.30 47.20
C SER A 2 45.64 -67.17 47.82
N SER A 3 44.43 -67.56 48.26
CA SER A 3 43.38 -66.82 49.00
C SER A 3 42.27 -66.25 48.09
N GLU A 4 41.13 -66.92 47.85
CA GLU A 4 40.07 -67.44 48.75
C GLU A 4 39.50 -66.40 49.72
N LEU A 5 38.25 -65.97 49.51
CA LEU A 5 37.17 -65.81 50.53
C LEU A 5 35.89 -65.35 49.81
N ASN A 6 34.99 -66.27 49.46
CA ASN A 6 33.87 -66.81 50.25
C ASN A 6 32.67 -65.85 50.42
N VAL A 7 31.53 -66.40 50.02
CA VAL A 7 30.17 -65.86 49.93
C VAL A 7 29.48 -65.90 51.30
N PRO A 8 28.41 -65.11 51.51
CA PRO A 8 27.21 -65.74 52.05
C PRO A 8 25.96 -65.49 51.18
N VAL A 9 25.34 -66.63 50.83
CA VAL A 9 23.94 -66.90 50.50
C VAL A 9 23.14 -66.73 51.80
N ASP A 10 21.95 -66.13 51.87
CA ASP A 10 20.64 -66.61 51.37
C ASP A 10 19.51 -65.62 51.79
N PRO A 11 18.20 -65.95 51.73
CA PRO A 11 17.26 -65.88 50.60
C PRO A 11 16.20 -64.79 50.81
N SER A 12 15.53 -64.37 49.72
CA SER A 12 14.05 -64.32 49.64
C SER A 12 13.61 -63.47 48.46
N THR A 13 13.17 -64.14 47.39
CA THR A 13 12.20 -63.60 46.44
C THR A 13 10.82 -63.59 47.13
N PRO A 14 9.91 -62.66 46.77
CA PRO A 14 8.99 -63.07 45.72
C PRO A 14 8.80 -62.01 44.63
N ALA A 15 8.44 -62.55 43.48
CA ALA A 15 8.16 -61.94 42.20
C ALA A 15 7.41 -60.61 42.27
N CYS A 16 7.83 -59.68 41.40
CA CYS A 16 6.87 -58.94 40.60
C CYS A 16 7.54 -58.52 39.28
N CYS A 17 7.11 -59.14 38.20
CA CYS A 17 7.36 -58.69 36.85
C CYS A 17 6.86 -57.25 36.71
N SER A 18 7.77 -56.28 36.60
CA SER A 18 7.43 -54.96 36.08
C SER A 18 7.61 -54.98 34.57
N GLU A 19 6.52 -55.34 33.87
CA GLU A 19 6.36 -54.99 32.47
C GLU A 19 6.59 -53.47 32.29
N PRO A 20 7.21 -53.01 31.20
CA PRO A 20 7.21 -51.59 30.88
C PRO A 20 5.77 -51.22 30.52
N GLY A 21 5.04 -50.71 31.52
CA GLY A 21 3.70 -50.19 31.36
C GLY A 21 3.71 -49.19 30.22
N THR A 22 3.18 -49.64 29.08
CA THR A 22 2.89 -48.82 27.92
C THR A 22 1.80 -47.87 28.38
N LYS A 23 2.19 -46.75 28.99
CA LYS A 23 1.28 -45.70 29.41
C LYS A 23 0.77 -45.08 28.11
N GLY A 24 -0.28 -45.70 27.58
CA GLY A 24 -0.98 -45.29 26.38
C GLY A 24 -1.21 -43.80 26.50
N MET A 25 -0.75 -43.09 25.48
CA MET A 25 -0.85 -41.64 25.41
C MET A 25 -2.30 -41.26 25.67
N ASP A 26 -2.57 -40.63 26.80
CA ASP A 26 -3.93 -40.30 27.19
C ASP A 26 -4.55 -39.45 26.07
N TYR A 27 -5.77 -39.75 25.63
CA TYR A 27 -6.37 -39.10 24.45
C TYR A 27 -6.38 -37.58 24.62
N ARG A 28 -6.55 -37.10 25.85
CA ARG A 28 -6.46 -35.68 26.20
C ARG A 28 -5.07 -35.09 25.94
N ASP A 29 -4.01 -35.83 26.21
CA ASP A 29 -2.63 -35.39 25.96
C ASP A 29 -2.28 -35.44 24.48
N TRP A 30 -2.82 -36.44 23.74
CA TRP A 30 -2.71 -36.47 22.29
C TRP A 30 -3.40 -35.26 21.65
N VAL A 31 -4.65 -34.98 22.02
CA VAL A 31 -5.40 -33.80 21.52
C VAL A 31 -4.70 -32.49 21.92
N ARG A 32 -4.20 -32.38 23.15
CA ARG A 32 -3.47 -31.19 23.61
C ARG A 32 -2.19 -30.97 22.78
N ARG A 33 -1.43 -32.04 22.49
CA ARG A 33 -0.22 -31.95 21.66
C ARG A 33 -0.53 -31.62 20.21
N SER A 34 -1.55 -32.24 19.62
CA SER A 34 -1.98 -31.89 18.25
C SER A 34 -2.49 -30.46 18.15
N TYR A 35 -3.21 -29.95 19.17
CA TYR A 35 -3.63 -28.55 19.22
C TYR A 35 -2.43 -27.60 19.36
N LEU A 36 -1.47 -27.91 20.23
CA LEU A 36 -0.24 -27.13 20.37
C LEU A 36 0.58 -27.13 19.08
N GLU A 37 0.78 -28.28 18.42
CA GLU A 37 1.48 -28.33 17.14
C GLU A 37 0.78 -27.52 16.05
N LEU A 38 -0.56 -27.56 15.98
CA LEU A 38 -1.32 -26.72 15.04
C LEU A 38 -1.16 -25.24 15.34
N VAL A 39 -1.25 -24.84 16.61
CA VAL A 39 -1.09 -23.44 17.05
C VAL A 39 0.34 -22.95 16.81
N THR A 40 1.35 -23.77 17.11
CA THR A 40 2.77 -23.46 16.87
C THR A 40 3.08 -23.39 15.38
N SER A 41 2.57 -24.32 14.58
CA SER A 41 2.68 -24.26 13.11
C SER A 41 1.99 -23.01 12.54
N ASN A 42 0.84 -22.62 13.11
CA ASN A 42 0.14 -21.40 12.74
C ASN A 42 1.01 -20.17 13.07
N HIS A 43 1.61 -20.11 14.26
CA HIS A 43 2.57 -19.07 14.65
C HIS A 43 3.77 -18.95 13.70
N HIS A 44 4.39 -20.07 13.32
CA HIS A 44 5.48 -20.04 12.34
C HIS A 44 5.02 -19.53 10.96
N SER A 45 3.80 -19.88 10.54
CA SER A 45 3.26 -19.42 9.27
C SER A 45 2.93 -17.92 9.27
N VAL A 46 2.35 -17.37 10.35
CA VAL A 46 2.06 -15.93 10.45
C VAL A 46 3.34 -15.11 10.56
N GLN A 47 4.38 -15.62 11.23
CA GLN A 47 5.70 -14.99 11.32
C GLN A 47 6.43 -14.99 9.96
N ALA A 48 6.35 -16.07 9.19
CA ALA A 48 6.90 -16.09 7.84
C ALA A 48 6.17 -15.10 6.91
N LEU A 49 4.85 -14.95 7.06
CA LEU A 49 4.05 -13.99 6.29
C LEU A 49 4.35 -12.54 6.66
N SER A 50 4.52 -12.21 7.95
CA SER A 50 4.87 -10.85 8.39
C SER A 50 6.24 -10.43 7.86
N TRP A 51 7.21 -11.35 7.87
CA TRP A 51 8.53 -11.14 7.27
C TRP A 51 8.45 -10.86 5.76
N ARG A 52 7.68 -11.68 5.01
CA ARG A 52 7.47 -11.44 3.56
C ARG A 52 6.80 -10.10 3.28
N LYS A 53 5.76 -9.74 4.04
CA LYS A 53 5.07 -8.44 3.92
C LYS A 53 6.04 -7.28 4.18
N LEU A 54 6.90 -7.40 5.18
CA LEU A 54 7.90 -6.41 5.53
C LEU A 54 8.92 -6.19 4.41
N TYR A 55 9.49 -7.29 3.87
CA TYR A 55 10.45 -7.20 2.76
C TYR A 55 9.82 -6.58 1.52
N LEU A 56 8.57 -6.96 1.23
CA LEU A 56 7.81 -6.41 0.12
C LEU A 56 7.54 -4.91 0.32
N SER A 57 7.13 -4.48 1.52
CA SER A 57 6.94 -3.06 1.85
C SER A 57 8.23 -2.27 1.68
N ARG A 58 9.37 -2.78 2.17
CA ARG A 58 10.69 -2.17 1.98
C ARG A 58 11.05 -2.03 0.50
N ALA A 59 10.82 -3.06 -0.31
CA ALA A 59 11.07 -3.02 -1.74
C ALA A 59 10.16 -2.03 -2.48
N LYS A 60 8.86 -2.03 -2.15
CA LYS A 60 7.85 -1.08 -2.66
C LYS A 60 8.26 0.36 -2.42
N LEU A 61 8.68 0.71 -1.20
CA LEU A 61 9.05 2.07 -0.84
C LEU A 61 10.28 2.56 -1.61
N LYS A 62 11.31 1.72 -1.74
CA LYS A 62 12.50 2.05 -2.53
C LYS A 62 12.18 2.24 -4.01
N ALA A 63 11.36 1.35 -4.56
CA ALA A 63 10.91 1.45 -5.94
C ALA A 63 10.09 2.74 -6.14
N SER A 64 9.08 2.97 -5.31
CA SER A 64 8.21 4.15 -5.37
C SER A 64 8.96 5.46 -5.21
N SER A 65 9.97 5.50 -4.34
CA SER A 65 10.78 6.71 -4.17
C SER A 65 11.55 7.03 -5.45
N ARG A 66 12.22 6.04 -6.04
CA ARG A 66 12.96 6.21 -7.29
C ARG A 66 12.03 6.60 -8.45
N THR A 67 10.91 5.91 -8.61
CA THR A 67 9.98 6.19 -9.71
C THR A 67 9.33 7.56 -9.58
N SER A 68 8.89 7.95 -8.38
CA SER A 68 8.28 9.27 -8.17
C SER A 68 9.28 10.40 -8.41
N ALA A 69 10.54 10.24 -7.98
CA ALA A 69 11.58 11.24 -8.25
C ALA A 69 11.86 11.39 -9.76
N LEU A 70 11.94 10.28 -10.49
CA LEU A 70 12.18 10.29 -11.93
C LEU A 70 10.99 10.87 -12.71
N LEU A 71 9.76 10.42 -12.44
CA LEU A 71 8.55 10.88 -13.15
C LEU A 71 8.30 12.38 -12.93
N SER A 72 8.40 12.86 -11.69
CA SER A 72 8.31 14.30 -11.40
C SER A 72 9.43 15.10 -12.03
N GLY A 73 10.66 14.59 -12.00
CA GLY A 73 11.81 15.25 -12.62
C GLY A 73 11.62 15.39 -14.13
N PHE A 74 11.21 14.32 -14.82
CA PHE A 74 10.95 14.38 -16.25
C PHE A 74 9.78 15.29 -16.62
N ALA A 75 8.69 15.27 -15.85
CA ALA A 75 7.56 16.17 -16.08
C ALA A 75 7.96 17.64 -15.88
N MET A 76 8.74 17.93 -14.82
CA MET A 76 9.24 19.28 -14.54
C MET A 76 10.20 19.77 -15.63
N VAL A 77 11.11 18.92 -16.10
CA VAL A 77 12.03 19.24 -17.22
C VAL A 77 11.23 19.49 -18.51
N ALA A 78 10.27 18.62 -18.83
CA ALA A 78 9.43 18.79 -20.02
C ALA A 78 8.61 20.10 -19.97
N MET A 79 8.14 20.50 -18.78
CA MET A 79 7.46 21.77 -18.59
C MET A 79 8.37 22.97 -18.83
N VAL A 80 9.63 22.97 -18.37
CA VAL A 80 10.53 24.12 -18.60
C VAL A 80 11.08 24.16 -20.02
N GLU A 81 11.17 23.01 -20.69
CA GLU A 81 11.59 22.87 -22.08
C GLU A 81 10.48 23.17 -23.09
N VAL A 82 9.21 23.30 -22.64
CA VAL A 82 8.11 23.62 -23.55
C VAL A 82 8.19 25.10 -23.98
N GLN A 83 8.57 25.32 -25.22
CA GLN A 83 8.60 26.66 -25.80
C GLN A 83 7.23 27.00 -26.37
N LEU A 84 6.55 27.96 -25.74
CA LEU A 84 5.29 28.51 -26.23
C LEU A 84 5.58 29.57 -27.30
N GLU A 85 4.94 29.46 -28.45
CA GLU A 85 5.06 30.48 -29.50
C GLU A 85 4.31 31.76 -29.10
N MET A 86 5.04 32.88 -28.97
CA MET A 86 4.46 34.17 -28.55
C MET A 86 3.42 34.73 -29.54
N GLN A 87 3.50 34.32 -30.82
CA GLN A 87 2.60 34.77 -31.88
C GLN A 87 1.34 33.90 -32.00
N TYR A 88 1.30 32.74 -31.35
CA TYR A 88 0.16 31.84 -31.39
C TYR A 88 -0.74 32.03 -30.16
N LYS A 89 -2.03 32.29 -30.41
CA LYS A 89 -3.02 32.40 -29.33
C LYS A 89 -3.51 31.02 -28.91
N TYR A 90 -2.85 30.44 -27.92
CA TYR A 90 -3.29 29.19 -27.30
C TYR A 90 -4.64 29.36 -26.60
N PRO A 91 -5.52 28.33 -26.62
CA PRO A 91 -6.77 28.36 -25.90
C PRO A 91 -6.51 28.41 -24.38
N GLN A 92 -7.15 29.35 -23.69
CA GLN A 92 -6.93 29.60 -22.24
C GLN A 92 -7.13 28.34 -21.39
N MET A 93 -8.18 27.57 -21.69
CA MET A 93 -8.50 26.35 -20.94
C MET A 93 -7.39 25.29 -21.03
N LEU A 94 -6.66 25.22 -22.15
CA LEU A 94 -5.56 24.27 -22.31
C LEU A 94 -4.36 24.67 -21.44
N LEU A 95 -4.00 25.96 -21.43
CA LEU A 95 -2.90 26.45 -20.60
C LEU A 95 -3.21 26.30 -19.11
N ILE A 96 -4.44 26.60 -18.69
CA ILE A 96 -4.89 26.41 -17.31
C ILE A 96 -4.85 24.92 -16.95
N ALA A 97 -5.38 24.04 -17.81
CA ALA A 97 -5.37 22.60 -17.57
C ALA A 97 -3.94 22.04 -17.47
N PHE A 98 -3.03 22.48 -18.34
CA PHE A 98 -1.62 22.11 -18.30
C PHE A 98 -0.96 22.56 -17.00
N SER A 99 -1.02 23.85 -16.66
CA SER A 99 -0.44 24.37 -15.42
C SER A 99 -0.99 23.68 -14.17
N ALA A 100 -2.31 23.46 -14.11
CA ALA A 100 -2.94 22.76 -13.00
C ALA A 100 -2.51 21.29 -12.94
N CYS A 101 -2.49 20.59 -14.08
CA CYS A 101 -2.08 19.19 -14.18
C CYS A 101 -0.64 18.99 -13.67
N THR A 102 0.32 19.77 -14.16
CA THR A 102 1.72 19.65 -13.75
C THR A 102 1.90 19.95 -12.26
N THR A 103 1.21 20.98 -11.74
CA THR A 103 1.29 21.35 -10.33
C THR A 103 0.77 20.22 -9.44
N VAL A 104 -0.39 19.65 -9.78
CA VAL A 104 -0.98 18.54 -9.03
C VAL A 104 -0.12 17.27 -9.17
N LEU A 105 0.43 17.00 -10.36
CA LEU A 105 1.35 15.88 -10.62
C LEU A 105 2.54 15.92 -9.67
N VAL A 106 3.24 17.07 -9.63
CA VAL A 106 4.41 17.25 -8.77
C VAL A 106 4.00 17.11 -7.31
N ALA A 107 2.91 17.75 -6.89
CA ALA A 107 2.42 17.67 -5.51
C ALA A 107 2.10 16.23 -5.07
N VAL A 108 1.41 15.45 -5.91
CA VAL A 108 1.04 14.06 -5.61
C VAL A 108 2.26 13.15 -5.50
N HIS A 109 3.27 13.32 -6.37
CA HIS A 109 4.51 12.55 -6.26
C HIS A 109 5.35 12.94 -5.04
N LEU A 110 5.40 14.22 -4.67
CA LEU A 110 6.02 14.65 -3.41
C LEU A 110 5.28 14.08 -2.20
N PHE A 111 3.96 14.00 -2.25
CA PHE A 111 3.17 13.37 -1.20
C PHE A 111 3.45 11.86 -1.08
N ALA A 112 3.59 11.14 -2.21
CA ALA A 112 4.01 9.73 -2.20
C ALA A 112 5.43 9.54 -1.61
N LEU A 113 6.35 10.48 -1.87
CA LEU A 113 7.70 10.50 -1.29
C LEU A 113 7.65 10.76 0.21
N LEU A 114 6.86 11.74 0.66
CA LEU A 114 6.66 12.05 2.07
C LEU A 114 6.17 10.80 2.82
N ILE A 115 5.14 10.14 2.29
CA ILE A 115 4.62 8.92 2.90
C ILE A 115 5.71 7.82 2.93
N SER A 116 6.48 7.67 1.86
CA SER A 116 7.56 6.68 1.82
C SER A 116 8.63 6.93 2.88
N THR A 117 8.98 8.20 3.11
CA THR A 117 9.91 8.63 4.17
C THR A 117 9.34 8.37 5.56
N CYS A 118 8.04 8.57 5.76
CA CYS A 118 7.39 8.34 7.04
C CYS A 118 7.17 6.85 7.36
N ILE A 119 7.01 5.97 6.36
CA ILE A 119 6.83 4.52 6.60
C ILE A 119 8.16 3.80 6.85
N LEU A 120 9.25 4.22 6.20
CA LEU A 120 10.52 3.50 6.21
C LEU A 120 11.09 3.22 7.63
N PRO A 121 11.11 4.20 8.57
CA PRO A 121 11.62 3.96 9.93
C PRO A 121 10.82 2.90 10.69
N ASN A 122 9.50 2.89 10.52
CA ASN A 122 8.62 1.91 11.16
C ASN A 122 8.85 0.51 10.59
N VAL A 123 9.06 0.39 9.27
CA VAL A 123 9.38 -0.89 8.62
C VAL A 123 10.76 -1.40 9.03
N GLU A 124 11.76 -0.52 9.18
CA GLU A 124 13.10 -0.90 9.62
C GLU A 124 13.13 -1.31 11.11
N ALA A 125 12.41 -0.61 11.97
CA ALA A 125 12.30 -0.94 13.40
C ALA A 125 11.67 -2.33 13.63
N VAL A 126 10.62 -2.69 12.89
CA VAL A 126 9.97 -4.01 12.97
C VAL A 126 10.89 -5.13 12.46
N SER A 127 11.80 -4.84 11.53
CA SER A 127 12.76 -5.83 11.02
C SER A 127 13.92 -6.12 11.96
N ASN A 128 14.26 -5.16 12.83
CA ASN A 128 15.42 -5.22 13.72
C ASN A 128 15.11 -5.93 15.05
N ILE A 129 13.86 -5.90 15.52
CA ILE A 129 13.43 -6.54 16.76
C ILE A 129 12.87 -7.93 16.42
N HIS A 130 13.70 -8.98 16.51
CA HIS A 130 13.33 -10.37 16.24
C HIS A 130 12.37 -11.00 17.28
N ASN A 131 11.60 -10.20 18.01
CA ASN A 131 10.71 -10.61 19.10
C ASN A 131 9.25 -10.21 18.77
N LEU A 132 8.61 -11.02 17.93
CA LEU A 132 7.24 -10.77 17.43
C LEU A 132 6.13 -10.97 18.48
N ASN A 133 6.49 -11.32 19.73
CA ASN A 133 5.51 -11.66 20.77
C ASN A 133 5.08 -10.48 21.67
N SER A 134 5.65 -9.28 21.51
CA SER A 134 5.32 -8.15 22.39
C SER A 134 4.87 -6.86 21.68
N ILE A 135 4.63 -6.88 20.36
CA ILE A 135 4.33 -5.66 19.57
C ILE A 135 2.88 -5.62 19.06
N SER A 136 2.13 -6.73 19.13
CA SER A 136 0.75 -6.84 18.64
C SER A 136 -0.31 -6.07 19.47
N GLU A 137 0.08 -5.40 20.55
CA GLU A 137 -0.85 -4.67 21.43
C GLU A 137 -0.94 -3.16 21.15
N SER A 138 -0.16 -2.61 20.22
CA SER A 138 -0.26 -1.17 19.94
C SER A 138 -1.34 -0.85 18.89
N PRO A 139 -2.21 0.15 19.11
CA PRO A 139 -3.25 0.58 18.15
C PRO A 139 -2.69 1.11 16.82
N HIS A 140 -1.37 1.14 16.64
CA HIS A 140 -0.66 1.58 15.45
C HIS A 140 -0.82 0.61 14.25
N GLU A 141 -1.06 -0.68 14.49
CA GLU A 141 -1.17 -1.68 13.42
C GLU A 141 -2.44 -1.50 12.57
N ARG A 142 -3.48 -0.89 13.14
CA ARG A 142 -4.66 -0.45 12.37
C ARG A 142 -4.38 0.78 11.53
N MET A 143 -3.41 1.63 11.89
CA MET A 143 -3.13 2.87 11.15
C MET A 143 -2.29 2.63 9.90
N HIS A 144 -1.35 1.67 9.96
CA HIS A 144 -0.43 1.34 8.87
C HIS A 144 -1.10 0.99 7.51
N PRO A 145 -2.15 0.15 7.43
CA PRO A 145 -2.81 -0.14 6.15
C PRO A 145 -3.44 1.11 5.50
N TYR A 146 -3.83 2.13 6.26
CA TYR A 146 -4.29 3.40 5.69
C TYR A 146 -3.16 4.19 5.05
N ILE A 147 -1.99 4.20 5.68
CA ILE A 147 -0.81 4.87 5.14
C ILE A 147 -0.35 4.14 3.88
N GLU A 148 -0.37 2.80 3.86
CA GLU A 148 -0.07 2.00 2.67
C GLU A 148 -1.11 2.20 1.55
N LEU A 149 -2.40 2.30 1.88
CA LEU A 149 -3.46 2.55 0.89
C LEU A 149 -3.38 3.98 0.33
N ALA A 150 -3.09 4.97 1.17
CA ALA A 150 -2.86 6.36 0.76
C ALA A 150 -1.62 6.46 -0.13
N TRP A 151 -0.53 5.80 0.23
CA TRP A 151 0.67 5.69 -0.60
C TRP A 151 0.34 5.12 -1.98
N GLY A 152 -0.34 3.97 -2.03
CA GLY A 152 -0.72 3.33 -3.29
C GLY A 152 -1.61 4.22 -4.15
N PHE A 153 -2.59 4.89 -3.53
CA PHE A 153 -3.46 5.85 -4.22
C PHE A 153 -2.67 7.01 -4.83
N SER A 154 -1.72 7.59 -4.08
CA SER A 154 -0.88 8.69 -4.59
C SER A 154 0.03 8.25 -5.72
N THR A 155 0.57 7.04 -5.69
CA THR A 155 1.36 6.50 -6.81
C THR A 155 0.50 6.31 -8.06
N VAL A 156 -0.70 5.73 -7.93
CA VAL A 156 -1.62 5.52 -9.05
C VAL A 156 -2.09 6.85 -9.64
N LEU A 157 -2.47 7.80 -8.78
CA LEU A 157 -2.90 9.13 -9.20
C LEU A 157 -1.76 9.90 -9.89
N GLY A 158 -0.52 9.80 -9.37
CA GLY A 158 0.66 10.41 -10.00
C GLY A 158 0.92 9.87 -11.41
N ILE A 159 0.83 8.54 -11.60
CA ILE A 159 0.96 7.91 -12.92
C ILE A 159 -0.15 8.39 -13.86
N LEU A 160 -1.40 8.46 -13.40
CA LEU A 160 -2.53 8.96 -14.19
C LEU A 160 -2.30 10.41 -14.65
N LEU A 161 -1.86 11.27 -13.72
CA LEU A 161 -1.55 12.67 -14.04
C LEU A 161 -0.35 12.77 -15.00
N PHE A 162 0.64 11.89 -14.89
CA PHE A 162 1.75 11.83 -15.83
C PHE A 162 1.29 11.47 -17.25
N LEU A 163 0.35 10.52 -17.39
CA LEU A 163 -0.26 10.23 -18.69
C LEU A 163 -1.03 11.44 -19.25
N ALA A 164 -1.80 12.12 -18.40
CA ALA A 164 -2.52 13.33 -18.79
C ALA A 164 -1.58 14.46 -19.21
N GLU A 165 -0.46 14.64 -18.50
CA GLU A 165 0.59 15.61 -18.80
C GLU A 165 1.17 15.40 -20.20
N VAL A 166 1.50 14.15 -20.55
CA VAL A 166 2.02 13.80 -21.88
C VAL A 166 1.01 14.16 -22.97
N VAL A 167 -0.28 13.91 -22.74
CA VAL A 167 -1.34 14.29 -23.69
C VAL A 167 -1.41 15.82 -23.83
N LEU A 168 -1.42 16.56 -22.72
CA LEU A 168 -1.46 18.03 -22.73
C LEU A 168 -0.23 18.63 -23.45
N LEU A 169 0.95 18.04 -23.27
CA LEU A 169 2.16 18.42 -24.00
C LEU A 169 2.02 18.19 -25.51
N CYS A 170 1.42 17.08 -25.95
CA CYS A 170 1.12 16.86 -27.37
C CYS A 170 0.19 17.97 -27.90
N TRP A 171 -0.85 18.34 -27.15
CA TRP A 171 -1.73 19.44 -27.54
C TRP A 171 -0.98 20.77 -27.66
N ILE A 172 -0.17 21.14 -26.66
CA ILE A 172 0.59 22.39 -26.68
C ILE A 172 1.61 22.42 -27.83
N LYS A 173 2.27 21.30 -28.13
CA LYS A 173 3.33 21.24 -29.15
C LYS A 173 2.78 21.16 -30.58
N PHE A 174 1.67 20.46 -30.81
CA PHE A 174 1.13 20.25 -32.16
C PHE A 174 0.08 21.28 -32.59
N LEU A 175 -0.51 22.05 -31.67
CA LEU A 175 -1.46 23.12 -32.02
C LEU A 175 -0.87 24.24 -32.90
N PRO A 176 0.34 24.78 -32.62
CA PRO A 176 0.93 25.84 -33.45
C PRO A 176 1.25 25.38 -34.87
N VAL A 177 1.65 24.12 -35.05
CA VAL A 177 1.97 23.51 -36.36
C VAL A 177 0.79 23.61 -37.32
N ASP A 178 -0.43 23.45 -36.80
CA ASP A 178 -1.67 23.60 -37.57
C ASP A 178 -1.84 25.03 -38.12
N SER A 179 -1.43 26.03 -37.33
CA SER A 179 -1.58 27.44 -37.68
C SER A 179 -0.50 27.97 -38.62
N ILE A 180 0.73 27.45 -38.51
CA ILE A 180 1.82 27.79 -39.43
C ILE A 180 1.47 27.34 -40.84
N LEU A 181 0.98 26.11 -41.00
CA LEU A 181 0.58 25.56 -42.29
C LEU A 181 -0.54 26.39 -42.95
N LYS A 182 -1.45 26.95 -42.14
CA LYS A 182 -2.55 27.80 -42.61
C LYS A 182 -2.07 29.16 -43.14
N ASN A 183 -0.98 29.72 -42.61
CA ASN A 183 -0.46 31.01 -43.04
C ASN A 183 0.31 30.93 -44.38
N GLU A 184 0.99 29.81 -44.65
CA GLU A 184 1.77 29.62 -45.90
C GLU A 184 0.92 29.26 -47.13
N THR A 185 -0.28 28.68 -46.97
CA THR A 185 -1.11 28.18 -48.09
C THR A 185 -2.12 29.22 -48.64
N THR A 186 -1.71 30.49 -48.76
CA THR A 186 -2.56 31.54 -49.35
C THR A 186 -2.61 31.50 -50.90
N THR A 187 -1.87 30.60 -51.57
CA THR A 187 -1.92 30.45 -53.03
C THR A 187 -1.93 28.98 -53.46
N ILE A 188 -3.10 28.54 -53.98
CA ILE A 188 -3.35 27.34 -54.81
C ILE A 188 -3.50 25.99 -54.06
N GLN A 189 -4.75 25.51 -54.13
CA GLN A 189 -5.25 24.13 -53.94
C GLN A 189 -5.18 23.45 -52.55
N LYS A 190 -6.39 23.13 -52.07
CA LYS A 190 -6.79 22.40 -50.86
C LYS A 190 -6.10 21.02 -50.76
N PRO A 191 -5.55 20.68 -49.59
CA PRO A 191 -6.16 19.62 -48.79
C PRO A 191 -6.44 20.11 -47.36
N SER A 192 -7.35 19.42 -46.68
CA SER A 192 -7.82 19.70 -45.32
C SER A 192 -6.69 19.60 -44.27
N GLY A 193 -5.93 20.67 -44.10
CA GLY A 193 -4.80 20.76 -43.15
C GLY A 193 -5.26 20.92 -41.70
N HIS A 194 -5.64 19.83 -41.06
CA HIS A 194 -5.77 19.72 -39.60
C HIS A 194 -4.64 18.83 -39.04
N ALA A 195 -3.46 18.81 -39.66
CA ALA A 195 -2.44 17.80 -39.35
C ALA A 195 -1.97 17.88 -37.89
N GLY A 196 -1.83 19.09 -37.34
CA GLY A 196 -1.43 19.29 -35.95
C GLY A 196 -2.54 18.90 -34.97
N TRP A 197 -3.77 19.33 -35.24
CA TRP A 197 -4.93 18.96 -34.43
C TRP A 197 -5.23 17.45 -34.48
N GLN A 198 -5.11 16.83 -35.65
CA GLN A 198 -5.26 15.39 -35.84
C GLN A 198 -4.17 14.60 -35.11
N ALA A 199 -2.91 15.07 -35.13
CA ALA A 199 -1.83 14.42 -34.39
C ALA A 199 -2.08 14.42 -32.88
N ALA A 200 -2.50 15.56 -32.32
CA ALA A 200 -2.86 15.64 -30.89
C ALA A 200 -4.09 14.78 -30.55
N LEU A 201 -5.08 14.74 -31.45
CA LEU A 201 -6.27 13.90 -31.29
C LEU A 201 -5.93 12.41 -31.30
N VAL A 202 -5.11 11.95 -32.25
CA VAL A 202 -4.67 10.55 -32.34
C VAL A 202 -3.88 10.14 -31.09
N SER A 203 -2.97 11.00 -30.61
CA SER A 203 -2.27 10.78 -29.34
C SER A 203 -3.25 10.59 -28.17
N THR A 204 -4.28 11.44 -28.10
CA THR A 204 -5.31 11.35 -27.07
C THR A 204 -6.10 10.04 -27.19
N ILE A 205 -6.55 9.66 -28.39
CA ILE A 205 -7.31 8.43 -28.63
C ILE A 205 -6.54 7.19 -28.17
N ILE A 206 -5.23 7.14 -28.45
CA ILE A 206 -4.37 6.02 -28.03
C ILE A 206 -4.20 6.00 -26.51
N MET A 207 -4.11 7.16 -25.86
CA MET A 207 -3.92 7.26 -24.41
C MET A 207 -5.20 7.00 -23.59
N VAL A 208 -6.38 7.29 -24.15
CA VAL A 208 -7.69 7.13 -23.48
C VAL A 208 -7.93 5.73 -22.87
N PRO A 209 -7.74 4.59 -23.57
CA PRO A 209 -7.98 3.28 -22.98
C PRO A 209 -7.06 2.99 -21.79
N VAL A 210 -5.79 3.41 -21.88
CA VAL A 210 -4.83 3.29 -20.78
C VAL A 210 -5.27 4.13 -19.60
N GLY A 211 -5.64 5.39 -19.85
CA GLY A 211 -6.17 6.30 -18.83
C GLY A 211 -7.42 5.76 -18.14
N LEU A 212 -8.35 5.15 -18.89
CA LEU A 212 -9.59 4.59 -18.34
C LEU A 212 -9.31 3.46 -17.35
N ILE A 213 -8.35 2.58 -17.66
CA ILE A 213 -7.92 1.52 -16.74
C ILE A 213 -7.39 2.14 -15.43
N PHE A 214 -6.53 3.16 -15.53
CA PHE A 214 -6.02 3.86 -14.34
C PHE A 214 -7.11 4.60 -13.56
N VAL A 215 -8.12 5.17 -14.23
CA VAL A 215 -9.28 5.81 -13.58
C VAL A 215 -10.07 4.78 -12.77
N VAL A 216 -10.34 3.59 -13.35
CA VAL A 216 -11.04 2.51 -12.63
C VAL A 216 -10.27 2.10 -11.38
N PHE A 217 -8.95 1.91 -11.49
CA PHE A 217 -8.11 1.64 -10.32
C PHE A 217 -8.16 2.79 -9.31
N THR A 218 -8.03 4.02 -9.75
CA THR A 218 -8.09 5.21 -8.89
C THR A 218 -9.41 5.27 -8.12
N ILE A 219 -10.54 5.03 -8.79
CA ILE A 219 -11.87 4.99 -8.15
C ILE A 219 -11.97 3.82 -7.17
N HIS A 220 -11.44 2.65 -7.52
CA HIS A 220 -11.41 1.48 -6.62
C HIS A 220 -10.62 1.77 -5.35
N PHE A 221 -9.43 2.36 -5.47
CA PHE A 221 -8.58 2.77 -4.34
C PHE A 221 -9.23 3.89 -3.52
N TYR A 222 -9.82 4.89 -4.18
CA TYR A 222 -10.55 5.98 -3.52
C TYR A 222 -11.73 5.46 -2.70
N ARG A 223 -12.56 4.57 -3.28
CA ARG A 223 -13.67 3.93 -2.56
C ARG A 223 -13.18 3.07 -1.40
N SER A 224 -12.04 2.39 -1.57
CA SER A 224 -11.43 1.61 -0.49
C SER A 224 -10.97 2.52 0.65
N LEU A 225 -10.40 3.69 0.35
CA LEU A 225 -10.03 4.69 1.35
C LEU A 225 -11.27 5.26 2.08
N VAL A 226 -12.31 5.62 1.32
CA VAL A 226 -13.51 6.27 1.87
C VAL A 226 -14.37 5.30 2.67
N ARG A 227 -14.68 4.11 2.14
CA ARG A 227 -15.54 3.10 2.81
C ARG A 227 -14.99 2.77 4.19
N HIS A 228 -13.68 2.68 4.31
CA HIS A 228 -13.03 2.34 5.58
C HIS A 228 -12.90 3.55 6.52
N LYS A 229 -12.75 4.78 5.99
CA LYS A 229 -12.86 6.01 6.77
C LYS A 229 -14.28 6.19 7.35
N THR A 230 -15.31 5.79 6.61
CA THR A 230 -16.71 5.78 7.06
C THR A 230 -16.93 4.71 8.14
N GLU A 231 -16.38 3.50 7.95
CA GLU A 231 -16.48 2.42 8.95
C GLU A 231 -15.85 2.82 10.29
N ARG A 232 -14.73 3.56 10.27
CA ARG A 232 -14.08 4.05 11.48
C ARG A 232 -14.91 5.11 12.22
N HIS A 233 -15.45 6.11 11.52
CA HIS A 233 -16.31 7.12 12.15
C HIS A 233 -17.55 6.49 12.78
N ASN A 234 -18.14 5.49 12.15
CA ASN A 234 -19.27 4.77 12.74
C ASN A 234 -18.89 4.02 14.03
N ARG A 235 -17.72 3.37 14.04
CA ARG A 235 -17.21 2.70 15.26
C ARG A 235 -16.94 3.70 16.39
N GLU A 236 -16.37 4.86 16.07
CA GLU A 236 -16.10 5.93 17.04
C GLU A 236 -17.39 6.52 17.60
N ILE A 237 -18.42 6.72 16.77
CA ILE A 237 -19.77 7.13 17.22
C ILE A 237 -20.40 6.06 18.12
N GLU A 238 -20.23 4.77 17.81
CA GLU A 238 -20.79 3.69 18.62
C GLU A 238 -20.09 3.54 19.98
N GLU A 239 -18.77 3.75 20.04
CA GLU A 239 -18.01 3.79 21.29
C GLU A 239 -18.41 4.99 22.16
N LEU A 240 -18.59 6.17 21.57
CA LEU A 240 -19.11 7.36 22.26
C LEU A 240 -20.55 7.14 22.76
N HIS A 241 -21.40 6.46 21.97
CA HIS A 241 -22.75 6.11 22.37
C HIS A 241 -22.76 5.14 23.57
N LYS A 242 -21.88 4.14 23.58
CA LYS A 242 -21.72 3.22 24.72
C LYS A 242 -21.24 3.94 25.98
N LEU A 243 -20.27 4.86 25.85
CA LEU A 243 -19.79 5.67 26.97
C LEU A 243 -20.89 6.60 27.52
N LYS A 244 -21.67 7.25 26.64
CA LYS A 244 -22.82 8.06 27.06
C LYS A 244 -23.85 7.24 27.85
N VAL A 245 -24.21 6.05 27.34
CA VAL A 245 -25.17 5.16 28.02
C VAL A 245 -24.66 4.71 29.39
N GLN A 246 -23.36 4.42 29.52
CA GLN A 246 -22.75 4.08 30.81
C GLN A 246 -22.76 5.26 31.79
N LEU A 247 -22.49 6.47 31.32
CA LEU A 247 -22.51 7.68 32.15
C LEU A 247 -23.92 8.04 32.61
N ASP A 248 -24.91 8.01 31.70
CA ASP A 248 -26.33 8.23 32.01
C ASP A 248 -26.87 7.16 32.99
N GLY A 249 -26.37 5.92 32.90
CA GLY A 249 -26.70 4.84 33.83
C GLY A 249 -26.07 5.00 35.22
N HIS A 250 -24.85 5.54 35.28
CA HIS A 250 -24.13 5.79 36.53
C HIS A 250 -24.73 6.98 37.32
N ASP A 251 -25.09 8.06 36.63
CA ASP A 251 -25.69 9.25 37.24
C ASP A 251 -27.09 8.94 37.85
N ARG A 252 -27.85 8.07 37.18
CA ARG A 252 -29.13 7.55 37.71
C ARG A 252 -28.95 6.60 38.89
N GLY A 253 -27.81 5.90 39.00
CA GLY A 253 -27.49 5.06 40.15
C GLY A 253 -27.12 5.88 41.40
N MET A 254 -26.52 7.06 41.21
CA MET A 254 -26.17 7.98 42.30
C MET A 254 -27.36 8.79 42.84
N GLN A 255 -28.41 9.03 42.05
CA GLN A 255 -29.63 9.72 42.51
C GLN A 255 -30.59 8.86 43.35
N VAL A 256 -30.38 7.54 43.42
CA VAL A 256 -31.29 6.58 44.07
C VAL A 256 -30.77 6.12 45.45
N VAL A 257 -29.67 6.71 45.94
CA VAL A 257 -29.14 6.54 47.31
C VAL A 257 -29.30 7.85 48.07
#